data_AF-A0A969WK40-F1
#
_entry.id   AF-A0A969WK40-F1
#
_cell.length_a   1.000
_cell.length_b   1.000
_cell.length_c   1.000
_cell.angle_alpha   90.00
_cell.angle_beta   90.00
_cell.angle_gamma   90.00
#
_symmetry.space_group_name_H-M   'P 1'
#
loop_
_entity.id
_entity.type
_entity.pdbx_description
1 polymer ?
#
loop_
_entity_poly.entity_id
_entity_poly.type
_entity_poly.pdbx_seq_one_letter_code
_entity_poly.pdbx_strand_id
1 'polypeptide(L)'
;MVEVETTFSDSGYDCDHCGGQVLLRTDKETGQPAKVCYQCQECGCQWSRQGEVLRVGRMSSCHQALKEREKINNEPEFPALTPIMITVGIALLILMLVLLGGLVTVRFLIPLAIAVFVGWKIYELVKDKIRQ
;
A
#
# COMPACT_ATOMS: atom_id res chain seq x y z
N MET A 1 -29.13 32.76 -21.85
CA MET A 1 -29.01 31.31 -22.18
C MET A 1 -27.59 30.94 -21.84
N VAL A 2 -27.39 29.89 -21.03
CA VAL A 2 -26.04 29.42 -20.70
C VAL A 2 -25.58 28.53 -21.85
N GLU A 3 -24.50 28.91 -22.51
CA GLU A 3 -23.89 28.11 -23.57
C GLU A 3 -22.85 27.20 -22.94
N VAL A 4 -22.94 25.90 -23.22
CA VAL A 4 -21.99 24.89 -22.75
C VAL A 4 -21.32 24.30 -23.98
N GLU A 5 -20.02 24.53 -24.08
CA GLU A 5 -19.16 23.96 -25.11
C GLU A 5 -18.41 22.77 -24.51
N THR A 6 -18.65 21.57 -25.05
CA THR A 6 -17.95 20.35 -24.63
C THR A 6 -16.98 19.93 -25.73
N THR A 7 -15.71 19.79 -25.36
CA THR A 7 -14.65 19.30 -26.26
C THR A 7 -14.04 18.03 -25.71
N PHE A 8 -13.58 17.16 -26.61
CA PHE A 8 -12.91 15.91 -26.28
C PHE A 8 -11.55 15.88 -26.97
N SER A 9 -10.51 15.48 -26.24
CA SER A 9 -9.19 15.17 -26.81
C SER A 9 -8.74 13.80 -26.35
N ASP A 10 -7.87 13.17 -27.14
CA ASP A 10 -7.24 11.91 -26.73
C ASP A 10 -6.43 12.13 -25.46
N SER A 11 -6.60 11.24 -24.48
CA SER A 11 -5.82 11.27 -23.24
C SER A 11 -4.59 10.37 -23.30
N GLY A 12 -4.53 9.44 -24.26
CA GLY A 12 -3.49 8.42 -24.35
C GLY A 12 -3.62 7.29 -23.33
N TYR A 13 -4.72 7.24 -22.58
CA TYR A 13 -5.00 6.20 -21.59
C TYR A 13 -6.13 5.27 -22.04
N ASP A 14 -6.02 4.02 -21.64
CA ASP A 14 -7.09 3.04 -21.75
C ASP A 14 -7.74 2.80 -20.39
N CYS A 15 -9.00 2.40 -20.42
CA CYS A 15 -9.74 2.12 -19.22
C CYS A 15 -9.29 0.80 -18.59
N ASP A 16 -8.89 0.88 -17.31
CA ASP A 16 -8.31 -0.22 -16.53
C ASP A 16 -9.18 -1.47 -16.37
N HIS A 17 -10.50 -1.36 -16.56
CA HIS A 17 -11.43 -2.47 -16.34
C HIS A 17 -12.29 -2.84 -17.56
N CYS A 18 -12.44 -1.96 -18.54
CA CYS A 18 -13.16 -2.29 -19.79
C CYS A 18 -12.27 -2.26 -21.04
N GLY A 19 -11.05 -1.74 -20.95
CA GLY A 19 -10.11 -1.63 -22.07
C GLY A 19 -10.48 -0.56 -23.12
N GLY A 20 -11.55 0.21 -22.90
CA GLY A 20 -11.97 1.26 -23.82
C GLY A 20 -11.12 2.53 -23.71
N GLN A 21 -10.99 3.27 -24.82
CA GLN A 21 -10.23 4.51 -24.85
C GLN A 21 -10.79 5.53 -23.85
N VAL A 22 -9.90 6.17 -23.09
CA VAL A 22 -10.22 7.28 -22.20
C VAL A 22 -9.93 8.58 -22.93
N LEU A 23 -10.91 9.48 -22.92
CA LEU A 23 -10.82 10.80 -23.51
C LEU A 23 -10.74 11.85 -22.40
N LEU A 24 -9.99 12.91 -22.65
CA LEU A 24 -10.01 14.12 -21.84
C LEU A 24 -11.19 14.99 -22.30
N ARG A 25 -12.19 15.13 -21.43
CA ARG A 25 -13.37 15.96 -21.66
C ARG A 25 -13.19 17.31 -20.99
N THR A 26 -13.43 18.38 -21.75
CA THR A 26 -13.41 19.76 -21.24
C THR A 26 -14.76 20.41 -21.51
N ASP A 27 -15.48 20.73 -20.43
CA ASP A 27 -16.76 21.44 -20.46
C ASP A 27 -16.52 22.92 -20.10
N LYS A 28 -16.82 23.82 -21.03
CA LYS A 28 -16.71 25.26 -20.84
C LYS A 28 -18.10 25.88 -20.81
N GLU A 29 -18.45 26.45 -19.67
CA GLU A 29 -19.71 27.13 -19.44
C GLU A 29 -19.47 28.64 -19.34
N THR A 30 -20.30 29.45 -20.00
CA THR A 30 -20.15 30.92 -19.99
C THR A 30 -20.15 31.48 -18.57
N GLY A 31 -19.05 32.12 -18.17
CA GLY A 31 -18.89 32.73 -16.85
C GLY A 31 -18.39 31.78 -15.75
N GLN A 32 -18.08 30.52 -16.07
CA GLN A 32 -17.44 29.58 -15.16
C GLN A 32 -16.07 29.12 -15.68
N PRO A 33 -15.15 28.71 -14.79
CA PRO A 33 -13.93 28.04 -15.21
C PRO A 33 -14.25 26.72 -15.91
N ALA A 34 -13.43 26.36 -16.90
CA ALA A 34 -13.57 25.11 -17.63
C ALA A 34 -13.40 23.90 -16.69
N LYS A 35 -14.32 22.95 -16.78
CA LYS A 35 -14.29 21.70 -16.01
C LYS A 35 -13.65 20.62 -16.87
N VAL A 36 -12.59 20.01 -16.36
CA VAL A 36 -11.83 18.99 -17.10
C VAL A 36 -11.88 17.67 -16.35
N CYS A 37 -12.28 16.60 -17.04
CA CYS A 37 -12.33 15.25 -16.49
C CYS A 37 -11.90 14.21 -17.53
N TYR A 38 -11.52 13.03 -17.06
CA TYR A 38 -11.33 11.86 -17.92
C TYR A 38 -12.65 11.11 -18.06
N GLN A 39 -12.96 10.64 -19.27
CA GLN A 39 -14.15 9.85 -19.54
C GLN A 39 -13.82 8.69 -20.47
N CYS A 40 -14.18 7.46 -20.09
CA CYS A 40 -14.11 6.33 -20.99
C CYS A 40 -15.23 6.40 -22.03
N GLN A 41 -14.88 6.21 -23.31
CA GLN A 41 -15.84 6.23 -24.42
C GLN A 41 -16.78 5.02 -24.40
N GLU A 42 -16.30 3.86 -23.95
CA GLU A 42 -17.04 2.60 -23.96
C GLU A 42 -17.98 2.45 -22.74
N CYS A 43 -17.44 2.53 -21.52
CA CYS A 43 -18.23 2.28 -20.33
C CYS A 43 -18.88 3.54 -19.75
N GLY A 44 -18.38 4.73 -20.11
CA GLY A 44 -18.85 6.02 -19.60
C GLY A 44 -18.48 6.31 -18.14
N CYS A 45 -17.53 5.56 -17.57
CA CYS A 45 -16.90 5.92 -16.30
C CYS A 45 -16.16 7.26 -16.45
N GLN A 46 -16.20 8.11 -15.41
CA GLN A 46 -15.56 9.43 -15.39
C GLN A 46 -14.73 9.64 -14.12
N TRP A 47 -13.59 10.32 -14.28
CA TRP A 47 -12.65 10.61 -13.21
C TRP A 47 -12.21 12.07 -13.22
N SER A 48 -11.91 12.61 -12.04
CA SER A 48 -11.23 13.89 -11.92
C SER A 48 -9.78 13.77 -12.42
N ARG A 49 -9.11 14.89 -12.63
CA ARG A 49 -7.68 14.89 -12.97
C ARG A 49 -6.81 14.30 -11.86
N GLN A 50 -7.31 14.26 -10.63
CA GLN A 50 -6.69 13.66 -9.46
C GLN A 50 -6.99 12.17 -9.33
N GLY A 51 -7.81 11.59 -10.22
CA GLY A 51 -8.16 10.17 -10.20
C GLY A 51 -9.38 9.82 -9.36
N GLU A 52 -10.05 10.81 -8.76
CA GLU A 52 -11.29 10.60 -8.01
C GLU A 52 -12.42 10.18 -8.95
N VAL A 53 -13.24 9.23 -8.54
CA VAL A 53 -14.38 8.76 -9.35
C VAL A 53 -15.49 9.80 -9.28
N LEU A 54 -15.80 10.44 -10.41
CA LEU A 54 -16.90 11.40 -10.54
C LEU A 54 -18.20 10.71 -10.91
N ARG A 55 -18.10 9.69 -11.78
CA ARG A 55 -19.25 8.91 -12.25
C ARG A 55 -18.83 7.50 -12.60
N VAL A 56 -19.65 6.55 -12.17
CA VAL A 56 -19.52 5.14 -12.55
C VAL A 56 -20.31 4.89 -13.83
N GLY A 57 -19.69 4.18 -14.77
CA GLY A 57 -20.31 3.76 -16.01
C GLY A 57 -21.37 2.68 -15.82
N ARG A 58 -22.01 2.24 -16.91
CA ARG A 58 -23.16 1.30 -16.83
C ARG A 58 -22.77 -0.18 -16.81
N MET A 59 -21.50 -0.50 -17.06
CA MET A 59 -21.03 -1.89 -17.14
C MET A 59 -20.79 -2.48 -15.75
N SER A 60 -20.99 -3.79 -15.61
CA SER A 60 -20.68 -4.51 -14.37
C SER A 60 -19.19 -4.38 -13.97
N SER A 61 -18.29 -4.31 -14.95
CA SER A 61 -16.86 -4.08 -14.73
C SER A 61 -16.55 -2.73 -14.07
N CYS A 62 -17.28 -1.66 -14.40
CA CYS A 62 -17.15 -0.34 -13.73
C CYS A 62 -17.47 -0.46 -12.22
N HIS A 63 -18.53 -1.19 -11.87
CA HIS A 63 -18.93 -1.38 -10.47
C HIS A 63 -17.96 -2.28 -9.71
N GLN A 64 -17.41 -3.31 -10.36
CA GLN A 64 -16.39 -4.15 -9.76
C GLN A 64 -15.11 -3.36 -9.46
N ALA A 65 -14.66 -2.54 -10.42
CA ALA A 65 -13.49 -1.68 -10.26
C ALA A 65 -13.67 -0.67 -9.11
N LEU A 66 -14.86 -0.09 -8.95
CA LEU A 66 -15.16 0.78 -7.81
C LEU A 66 -15.00 0.04 -6.47
N LYS A 67 -15.58 -1.17 -6.38
CA LYS A 67 -15.54 -1.98 -5.16
C LYS A 67 -14.11 -2.37 -4.80
N GLU A 68 -13.26 -2.64 -5.78
CA GLU A 68 -11.84 -2.94 -5.57
C GLU A 68 -11.08 -1.71 -5.03
N ARG A 69 -11.33 -0.53 -5.59
CA ARG A 69 -10.75 0.72 -5.10
C ARG A 69 -11.20 1.07 -3.68
N GLU A 70 -12.46 0.84 -3.36
CA GLU A 70 -13.01 1.04 -2.02
C GLU A 70 -12.35 0.09 -1.00
N LYS A 71 -12.08 -1.16 -1.37
CA LYS A 71 -11.35 -2.09 -0.50
C LYS A 71 -9.93 -1.60 -0.19
N ILE A 72 -9.23 -1.06 -1.18
CA ILE A 72 -7.87 -0.53 -0.98
C ILE A 72 -7.91 0.67 -0.03
N ASN A 73 -8.87 1.57 -0.21
CA ASN A 73 -9.01 2.75 0.65
C ASN A 73 -9.49 2.40 2.07
N ASN A 74 -10.28 1.33 2.22
CA ASN A 74 -10.80 0.84 3.49
C ASN A 74 -9.93 -0.25 4.12
N GLU A 75 -8.85 -0.68 3.46
CA GLU A 75 -7.89 -1.57 4.08
C GLU A 75 -7.33 -0.79 5.28
N PRO A 76 -7.43 -1.33 6.50
CA PRO A 76 -6.94 -0.62 7.66
C PRO A 76 -5.46 -0.36 7.39
N GLU A 77 -5.08 0.91 7.30
CA GLU A 77 -3.70 1.33 7.55
C GLU A 77 -3.40 0.78 8.94
N PHE A 78 -2.85 -0.44 9.00
CA PHE A 78 -2.25 -0.94 10.21
C PHE A 78 -1.29 0.17 10.62
N PRO A 79 -1.52 0.85 11.75
CA PRO A 79 -0.67 1.97 12.13
C PRO A 79 0.72 1.37 12.15
N ALA A 80 1.55 1.78 11.20
CA ALA A 80 2.90 1.27 11.05
C ALA A 80 3.48 1.30 12.45
N LEU A 81 3.75 0.12 13.02
CA LEU A 81 4.14 0.00 14.43
C LEU A 81 5.28 0.99 14.60
N THR A 82 4.99 2.13 15.23
CA THR A 82 5.96 3.22 15.24
C THR A 82 7.19 2.64 15.93
N PRO A 83 8.41 2.98 15.51
CA PRO A 83 9.62 2.45 16.13
C PRO A 83 9.61 2.66 17.66
N ILE A 84 8.84 3.65 18.13
CA ILE A 84 8.52 3.95 19.52
C ILE A 84 7.70 2.83 20.19
N MET A 85 6.63 2.32 19.57
CA MET A 85 5.84 1.21 20.14
C MET A 85 6.63 -0.09 20.22
N ILE A 86 7.47 -0.38 19.21
CA ILE A 86 8.39 -1.54 19.23
C ILE A 86 9.40 -1.39 20.37
N THR A 87 10.03 -0.22 20.49
CA THR A 87 11.04 0.02 21.54
C THR A 87 10.45 -0.01 22.93
N VAL A 88 9.26 0.55 23.15
CA VAL A 88 8.55 0.47 24.43
C VAL A 88 8.15 -0.97 24.76
N GLY A 89 7.65 -1.73 23.78
CA GLY A 89 7.31 -3.15 23.96
C GLY A 89 8.53 -4.00 24.34
N ILE A 90 9.66 -3.81 23.63
CA ILE A 90 10.92 -4.51 23.92
C ILE A 90 11.46 -4.10 25.30
N ALA A 91 11.44 -2.81 25.63
CA ALA A 91 11.92 -2.31 26.92
C ALA A 91 11.09 -2.88 28.09
N LEU A 92 9.76 -2.94 27.96
CA LEU A 92 8.88 -3.55 28.95
C LEU A 92 9.10 -5.06 29.06
N LEU A 93 9.33 -5.76 27.95
CA LEU A 93 9.61 -7.19 27.95
C LEU A 93 10.97 -7.50 28.63
N ILE A 94 12.01 -6.71 28.33
CA ILE A 94 13.32 -6.80 29.00
C ILE A 94 13.15 -6.50 30.49
N LEU A 95 12.43 -5.44 30.85
CA LEU A 95 12.16 -5.09 32.25
C LEU A 95 11.42 -6.22 32.96
N MET A 96 10.43 -6.84 32.32
CA MET A 96 9.64 -7.94 32.85
C MET A 96 10.51 -9.20 33.03
N LEU A 97 11.41 -9.52 32.09
CA LEU A 97 12.40 -10.60 32.24
C LEU A 97 13.40 -10.35 33.37
N VAL A 98 13.81 -9.10 33.57
CA VAL A 98 14.70 -8.70 34.67
C VAL A 98 13.97 -8.76 36.01
N LEU A 99 12.70 -8.34 36.06
CA LEU A 99 11.89 -8.32 37.29
C LEU A 99 11.38 -9.72 37.69
N LEU A 100 10.99 -10.58 36.74
CA LEU A 100 10.52 -11.95 37.03
C LEU A 100 11.63 -12.99 37.12
N GLY A 101 12.81 -12.71 36.57
CA GLY A 101 13.90 -13.69 36.46
C GLY A 101 15.25 -13.20 36.93
N GLY A 102 15.30 -12.08 37.67
CA GLY A 102 16.49 -11.32 38.08
C GLY A 102 17.56 -12.10 38.87
N LEU A 103 18.24 -13.01 38.16
CA LEU A 103 19.59 -13.57 38.30
C LEU A 103 19.67 -14.90 37.53
N VAL A 104 18.55 -15.62 37.43
CA VAL A 104 18.47 -16.98 36.91
C VAL A 104 18.47 -16.97 35.38
N THR A 105 17.64 -16.13 34.75
CA THR A 105 17.56 -16.07 33.28
C THR A 105 18.85 -15.57 32.64
N VAL A 106 19.49 -14.55 33.23
CA VAL A 106 20.81 -14.05 32.78
C VAL A 106 21.89 -15.12 32.88
N ARG A 107 21.89 -15.91 33.97
CA ARG A 107 22.85 -16.99 34.19
C ARG A 107 22.69 -18.16 33.21
N PHE A 108 21.51 -18.36 32.62
CA PHE A 108 21.29 -19.40 31.60
C PHE A 108 21.39 -18.89 30.16
N LEU A 109 21.00 -17.64 29.90
CA LEU A 109 21.06 -17.04 28.55
C LEU A 109 22.50 -16.78 28.10
N ILE A 110 23.39 -16.33 29.00
CA ILE A 110 24.78 -16.05 28.64
C ILE A 110 25.53 -17.34 28.21
N PRO A 111 25.51 -18.45 28.97
CA PRO A 111 26.14 -19.70 28.54
C PRO A 111 25.51 -20.28 27.27
N LEU A 112 24.19 -20.15 27.09
CA LEU A 112 23.50 -20.67 25.91
C LEU A 112 23.88 -19.88 24.64
N ALA A 113 23.95 -18.55 24.72
CA ALA A 113 24.42 -17.70 23.63
C ALA A 113 25.89 -18.02 23.25
N ILE A 114 26.75 -18.20 24.25
CA ILE A 114 28.16 -18.61 24.02
C ILE A 114 28.23 -19.99 23.37
N ALA A 115 27.45 -20.97 23.84
CA ALA A 115 27.43 -22.33 23.28
C ALA A 115 27.00 -22.34 21.81
N VAL A 116 25.96 -21.57 21.46
CA VAL A 116 25.49 -21.42 20.08
C VAL A 116 26.57 -20.76 19.21
N PHE A 117 27.21 -19.71 19.69
CA PHE A 117 28.26 -19.01 18.95
C PHE A 117 29.48 -19.91 18.67
N VAL A 118 29.94 -20.64 19.69
CA VAL A 118 31.05 -21.59 19.55
C VAL A 118 30.67 -22.74 18.61
N GLY A 119 29.46 -23.29 18.77
CA GLY A 119 28.94 -24.35 17.89
C GLY A 119 28.87 -23.92 16.43
N TRP A 120 28.41 -22.70 16.16
CA TRP A 120 28.41 -22.13 14.80
C TRP A 120 29.83 -22.05 14.25
N LYS A 121 30.79 -21.50 15.01
CA LYS A 121 32.17 -21.35 14.53
C LYS A 121 32.85 -22.68 14.24
N ILE A 122 32.60 -23.70 15.06
CA ILE A 122 33.07 -25.06 14.79
C ILE A 122 32.41 -25.62 13.54
N TYR A 123 31.10 -25.43 13.37
CA TYR A 123 30.38 -25.88 12.19
C TYR A 123 30.92 -25.23 10.90
N GLU A 124 31.20 -23.92 10.90
CA GLU A 124 31.85 -23.23 9.77
C GLU A 124 33.22 -23.84 9.45
N LEU A 125 34.07 -24.04 10.46
CA LEU A 125 35.40 -24.63 10.26
C LEU A 125 35.35 -26.06 9.70
N VAL A 126 34.41 -26.88 10.17
CA VAL A 126 34.21 -28.25 9.67
C VAL A 126 33.66 -28.23 8.25
N LYS A 127 32.70 -27.34 7.97
CA LYS A 127 32.10 -27.18 6.64
C LYS A 127 33.12 -26.72 5.60
N ASP A 128 34.01 -25.80 5.97
CA ASP A 128 35.07 -25.33 5.08
C ASP A 128 36.11 -26.42 4.80
N LYS A 129 36.42 -27.26 5.79
CA LYS A 129 37.34 -28.39 5.63
C LYS A 129 36.78 -29.54 4.79
N ILE A 130 35.47 -29.75 4.78
CA ILE A 130 34.81 -30.78 3.95
C ILE A 130 34.71 -30.34 2.47
N ARG A 131 34.75 -29.03 2.20
CA ARG A 131 34.64 -28.47 0.85
C ARG A 131 35.97 -28.42 0.09
N GLN A 132 37.09 -28.71 0.75
CA GLN A 132 38.45 -28.70 0.20
C GLN A 132 38.94 -30.12 -0.07
#